data_AF-A0A5N5EQP5-F1
#
_entry.id   AF-A0A5N5EQP5-F1
#
_cell.length_a   1.000
_cell.length_b   1.000
_cell.length_c   1.000
_cell.angle_alpha   90.00
_cell.angle_beta   90.00
_cell.angle_gamma   90.00
#
_symmetry.space_group_name_H-M   'P 1'
#
loop_
_entity.id
_entity.type
_entity.pdbx_description
1 polymer ?
#
loop_
_entity_poly.entity_id
_entity_poly.type
_entity_poly.pdbx_seq_one_letter_code
_entity_poly.pdbx_strand_id
1 'polypeptide(L)'
;MPDVYKIMLDAELSKAFDVWSSYLNARTGEDRQVRARLRSTLERARAAGAEGDRVCARTLVAEMYDEARDAGLPWAPTSPDPRTADRQTRDYAKDELRQVLSVDLGEDLDTIAIFLSVTGRRLQAAPDLDAATRQDILYIQARAGMALDLAHPAAARRELERLEAIARRWGVEH
;
A
#
# COMPACT_ATOMS: atom_id res chain seq x y z
N MET A 1 1.08 11.72 19.73
CA MET A 1 1.61 11.15 18.48
C MET A 1 0.46 11.06 17.50
N PRO A 2 0.63 11.52 16.25
CA PRO A 2 -0.39 11.33 15.22
C PRO A 2 -0.69 9.84 15.10
N ASP A 3 -1.96 9.50 14.87
CA ASP A 3 -2.35 8.11 14.58
C ASP A 3 -1.98 7.81 13.12
N VAL A 4 -0.71 7.51 12.90
CA VAL A 4 -0.14 7.20 11.58
C VAL A 4 -0.85 6.00 10.96
N TYR A 5 -1.25 5.02 11.78
CA TYR A 5 -2.02 3.88 11.31
C TYR A 5 -3.36 4.33 10.73
N LYS A 6 -4.09 5.22 11.41
CA LYS A 6 -5.33 5.81 10.89
C LYS A 6 -5.11 6.54 9.55
N ILE A 7 -4.04 7.32 9.41
CA ILE A 7 -3.69 7.99 8.13
C ILE A 7 -3.52 6.96 7.01
N MET A 8 -2.83 5.85 7.27
CA MET A 8 -2.67 4.78 6.29
C MET A 8 -4.00 4.13 5.90
N LEU A 9 -4.90 3.90 6.85
CA LEU A 9 -6.23 3.35 6.55
C LEU A 9 -7.11 4.33 5.76
N ASP A 10 -7.01 5.63 6.08
CA ASP A 10 -7.77 6.67 5.41
C ASP A 10 -7.24 6.89 3.98
N ALA A 11 -5.93 6.83 3.78
CA ALA A 11 -5.27 6.87 2.47
C ALA A 11 -5.69 5.70 1.55
N GLU A 12 -5.80 4.48 2.09
CA GLU A 12 -6.25 3.29 1.34
C GLU A 12 -7.66 3.50 0.77
N LEU A 13 -8.59 3.99 1.60
CA LEU A 13 -9.98 4.25 1.21
C LEU A 13 -10.08 5.42 0.24
N SER A 14 -9.38 6.53 0.52
CA SER A 14 -9.36 7.70 -0.38
C SER A 14 -8.86 7.33 -1.77
N LYS A 15 -7.77 6.56 -1.86
CA LYS A 15 -7.27 6.03 -3.12
C LYS A 15 -8.32 5.20 -3.84
N ALA A 16 -8.99 4.28 -3.14
CA ALA A 16 -10.01 3.42 -3.74
C ALA A 16 -11.17 4.27 -4.29
N PHE A 17 -11.62 5.26 -3.52
CA PHE A 17 -12.70 6.16 -3.94
C PHE A 17 -12.31 6.98 -5.17
N ASP A 18 -11.09 7.49 -5.26
CA ASP A 18 -10.64 8.30 -6.39
C ASP A 18 -10.51 7.46 -7.67
N VAL A 19 -9.96 6.26 -7.57
CA VAL A 19 -9.85 5.32 -8.70
C VAL A 19 -11.23 4.95 -9.23
N TRP A 20 -12.15 4.56 -8.34
CA TRP A 20 -13.51 4.22 -8.73
C TRP A 20 -14.31 5.41 -9.26
N SER A 21 -14.17 6.59 -8.65
CA SER A 21 -14.79 7.83 -9.13
C SER A 21 -14.34 8.17 -10.54
N SER A 22 -13.02 8.12 -10.78
CA SER A 22 -12.42 8.38 -12.09
C SER A 22 -12.97 7.43 -13.15
N TYR A 23 -13.01 6.13 -12.85
CA TYR A 23 -13.60 5.12 -13.73
C TYR A 23 -15.09 5.36 -13.99
N LEU A 24 -15.89 5.64 -12.96
CA LEU A 24 -17.35 5.82 -13.08
C LEU A 24 -17.76 7.11 -13.81
N ASN A 25 -16.87 8.11 -13.81
CA ASN A 25 -17.02 9.37 -14.53
C ASN A 25 -16.55 9.26 -16.00
N ALA A 26 -15.65 8.32 -16.31
CA ALA A 26 -15.21 8.08 -17.68
C ALA A 26 -16.36 7.57 -18.58
N ARG A 27 -16.33 7.95 -19.87
CA ARG A 27 -17.26 7.46 -20.88
C ARG A 27 -16.71 6.17 -21.49
N THR A 28 -17.06 5.03 -20.91
CA THR A 28 -16.57 3.70 -21.34
C THR A 28 -17.50 2.98 -22.32
N GLY A 29 -18.76 3.42 -22.44
CA GLY A 29 -19.77 2.76 -23.29
C GLY A 29 -20.32 1.45 -22.71
N GLU A 30 -19.95 1.09 -21.48
CA GLU A 30 -20.40 -0.12 -20.80
C GLU A 30 -21.83 -0.01 -20.24
N ASP A 31 -22.35 -1.11 -19.71
CA ASP A 31 -23.70 -1.22 -19.16
C ASP A 31 -24.00 -0.12 -18.13
N ARG A 32 -25.00 0.71 -18.46
CA ARG A 32 -25.42 1.84 -17.65
C ARG A 32 -26.05 1.42 -16.32
N GLN A 33 -26.74 0.28 -16.27
CA GLN A 33 -27.36 -0.24 -15.05
C GLN A 33 -26.31 -0.74 -14.06
N VAL A 34 -25.34 -1.54 -14.54
CA VAL A 34 -24.22 -2.01 -13.70
C VAL A 34 -23.44 -0.81 -13.16
N ARG A 35 -23.12 0.17 -14.01
CA ARG A 35 -22.42 1.40 -13.59
C ARG A 35 -23.23 2.25 -12.61
N ALA A 36 -24.56 2.25 -12.70
CA ALA A 36 -25.42 2.94 -11.73
C ALA A 36 -25.38 2.26 -10.35
N ARG A 37 -25.39 0.92 -10.31
CA ARG A 37 -25.22 0.17 -9.05
C ARG A 37 -23.86 0.41 -8.42
N LEU A 38 -22.78 0.32 -9.20
CA LEU A 38 -21.43 0.65 -8.74
C LEU A 38 -21.33 2.07 -8.18
N ARG A 39 -21.98 3.08 -8.81
CA ARG A 39 -22.05 4.44 -8.23
C ARG A 39 -22.78 4.46 -6.89
N SER A 40 -23.91 3.76 -6.77
CA SER A 40 -24.64 3.69 -5.50
C SER A 40 -23.80 3.02 -4.40
N THR A 41 -23.06 1.96 -4.74
CA THR A 41 -22.15 1.28 -3.81
C THR A 41 -20.99 2.20 -3.40
N LEU A 42 -20.41 2.96 -4.35
CA LEU A 42 -19.36 3.94 -4.04
C LEU A 42 -19.84 5.03 -3.07
N GLU A 43 -21.04 5.57 -3.26
CA GLU A 43 -21.60 6.58 -2.36
C GLU A 43 -21.88 6.02 -0.96
N ARG A 44 -22.35 4.77 -0.86
CA ARG A 44 -22.48 4.08 0.45
C ARG A 44 -21.12 3.88 1.11
N ALA A 45 -20.09 3.53 0.35
CA ALA A 45 -18.75 3.32 0.87
C ALA A 45 -18.14 4.63 1.41
N ARG A 46 -18.36 5.74 0.70
CA ARG A 46 -17.97 7.09 1.14
C ARG A 46 -18.69 7.50 2.42
N ALA A 47 -20.00 7.27 2.50
CA ALA A 47 -20.78 7.57 3.70
C ALA A 47 -20.24 6.79 4.92
N ALA A 48 -20.04 5.47 4.78
CA ALA A 48 -19.45 4.64 5.83
C ALA A 48 -18.05 5.14 6.25
N GLY A 49 -17.20 5.50 5.28
CA GLY A 49 -15.88 6.06 5.54
C GLY A 49 -15.93 7.40 6.31
N ALA A 50 -16.85 8.29 5.93
CA ALA A 50 -17.06 9.58 6.60
C ALA A 50 -17.60 9.42 8.04
N GLU A 51 -18.42 8.40 8.28
CA GLU A 51 -18.90 8.01 9.62
C GLU A 51 -17.82 7.28 10.45
N GLY A 52 -16.67 6.96 9.85
CA GLY A 52 -15.56 6.27 10.50
C GLY A 52 -15.66 4.75 10.49
N ASP A 53 -16.69 4.17 9.87
CA ASP A 53 -16.83 2.73 9.68
C ASP A 53 -16.00 2.24 8.48
N ARG A 54 -14.69 2.11 8.74
CA ARG A 54 -13.70 1.66 7.75
C ARG A 54 -13.92 0.22 7.31
N VAL A 55 -14.45 -0.64 8.19
CA VAL A 55 -14.69 -2.06 7.87
C VAL A 55 -15.82 -2.17 6.84
N CYS A 56 -16.92 -1.44 7.06
CA CYS A 56 -18.01 -1.36 6.11
C CYS A 56 -17.55 -0.74 4.78
N ALA A 57 -16.83 0.39 4.83
CA ALA A 57 -16.31 1.06 3.62
C ALA A 57 -15.43 0.13 2.77
N ARG A 58 -14.50 -0.62 3.40
CA ARG A 58 -13.65 -1.61 2.69
C ARG A 58 -14.47 -2.75 2.10
N THR A 59 -15.46 -3.24 2.83
CA THR A 59 -16.34 -4.32 2.36
C THR A 59 -17.09 -3.88 1.10
N LEU A 60 -17.65 -2.67 1.11
CA LEU A 60 -18.34 -2.11 -0.07
C LEU A 60 -17.39 -1.90 -1.25
N VAL A 61 -16.15 -1.47 -1.01
CA VAL A 61 -15.13 -1.38 -2.08
C VAL A 61 -14.79 -2.76 -2.65
N ALA A 62 -14.68 -3.79 -1.81
CA ALA A 62 -14.47 -5.17 -2.26
C ALA A 62 -15.64 -5.67 -3.13
N GLU A 63 -16.88 -5.43 -2.69
CA GLU A 63 -18.09 -5.73 -3.46
C GLU A 63 -18.08 -5.07 -4.84
N MET A 64 -17.56 -3.84 -4.97
CA MET A 64 -17.44 -3.18 -6.28
C MET A 64 -16.49 -3.92 -7.22
N TYR A 65 -15.35 -4.41 -6.72
CA TYR A 65 -14.43 -5.21 -7.55
C TYR A 65 -15.06 -6.53 -7.98
N ASP A 66 -15.84 -7.15 -7.09
CA ASP A 66 -16.54 -8.40 -7.39
C ASP A 66 -17.66 -8.18 -8.41
N GLU A 67 -18.52 -7.17 -8.22
CA GLU A 67 -19.59 -6.84 -9.17
C GLU A 67 -19.05 -6.47 -10.56
N ALA A 68 -17.96 -5.69 -10.62
CA ALA A 68 -17.36 -5.34 -11.91
C ALA A 68 -16.75 -6.55 -12.63
N ARG A 69 -16.17 -7.48 -11.87
CA ARG A 69 -15.64 -8.74 -12.41
C ARG A 69 -16.77 -9.64 -12.93
N ASP A 70 -17.83 -9.80 -12.14
CA ASP A 70 -18.98 -10.65 -12.49
C ASP A 70 -19.74 -10.10 -13.70
N ALA A 71 -19.83 -8.78 -13.81
CA ALA A 71 -20.40 -8.11 -14.98
C ALA A 71 -19.45 -8.06 -16.20
N GLY A 72 -18.20 -8.51 -16.06
CA GLY A 72 -17.21 -8.55 -17.13
C GLY A 72 -16.86 -7.17 -17.69
N LEU A 73 -16.81 -6.13 -16.84
CA LEU A 73 -16.53 -4.76 -17.26
C LEU A 73 -15.06 -4.60 -17.68
N PRO A 74 -14.75 -4.45 -18.98
CA PRO A 74 -13.37 -4.51 -19.48
C PRO A 74 -12.49 -3.36 -19.00
N TRP A 75 -13.09 -2.22 -18.64
CA TRP A 75 -12.34 -1.02 -18.23
C TRP A 75 -12.38 -0.78 -16.72
N ALA A 76 -13.01 -1.67 -15.96
CA ALA A 76 -13.10 -1.52 -14.51
C ALA A 76 -11.72 -1.66 -13.85
N PRO A 77 -11.48 -0.92 -12.76
CA PRO A 77 -10.28 -1.09 -11.94
C PRO A 77 -10.17 -2.55 -11.46
N THR A 78 -8.99 -3.14 -11.60
CA THR A 78 -8.68 -4.45 -11.01
C THR A 78 -8.16 -4.28 -9.60
N SER A 79 -8.50 -5.22 -8.70
CA SER A 79 -7.89 -5.25 -7.37
C SER A 79 -6.37 -5.40 -7.51
N PRO A 80 -5.56 -4.48 -6.95
CA PRO A 80 -4.10 -4.61 -6.99
C PRO A 80 -3.66 -5.83 -6.17
N ASP A 81 -2.49 -6.38 -6.52
CA ASP A 81 -1.81 -7.32 -5.63
C ASP A 81 -1.39 -6.61 -4.33
N PRO A 82 -1.18 -7.34 -3.21
CA PRO A 82 -0.90 -6.73 -1.92
C PRO A 82 0.29 -5.77 -1.92
N ARG A 83 1.37 -6.08 -2.66
CA ARG A 83 2.57 -5.24 -2.70
C ARG A 83 2.30 -3.94 -3.45
N THR A 84 1.52 -4.01 -4.53
CA THR A 84 1.09 -2.81 -5.28
C THR A 84 0.10 -1.99 -4.46
N ALA A 85 -0.82 -2.62 -3.74
CA ALA A 85 -1.76 -1.96 -2.85
C ALA A 85 -1.02 -1.11 -1.80
N ASP A 86 -0.09 -1.72 -1.06
CA ASP A 86 0.71 -1.03 -0.04
C ASP A 86 1.47 0.16 -0.62
N ARG A 87 2.09 -0.01 -1.80
CA ARG A 87 2.84 1.07 -2.46
C ARG A 87 1.93 2.24 -2.82
N GLN A 88 0.75 1.96 -3.37
CA GLN A 88 -0.22 2.99 -3.74
C GLN A 88 -0.78 3.71 -2.52
N THR A 89 -1.05 2.98 -1.42
CA THR A 89 -1.49 3.57 -0.15
C THR A 89 -0.43 4.50 0.42
N ARG A 90 0.85 4.10 0.44
CA ARG A 90 1.96 4.98 0.87
C ARG A 90 2.05 6.25 0.03
N ASP A 91 1.88 6.13 -1.29
CA ASP A 91 1.94 7.27 -2.19
C ASP A 91 0.81 8.28 -1.92
N TYR A 92 -0.39 7.79 -1.57
CA TYR A 92 -1.51 8.63 -1.12
C TYR A 92 -1.26 9.25 0.27
N ALA A 93 -0.69 8.48 1.20
CA ALA A 93 -0.48 8.93 2.57
C ALA A 93 0.67 9.95 2.72
N LYS A 94 1.65 9.96 1.80
CA LYS A 94 2.93 10.68 1.97
C LYS A 94 2.77 12.16 2.31
N ASP A 95 1.80 12.85 1.72
CA ASP A 95 1.64 14.29 1.89
C ASP A 95 0.95 14.63 3.22
N GLU A 96 0.05 13.78 3.70
CA GLU A 96 -0.51 13.88 5.05
C GLU A 96 0.53 13.52 6.11
N LEU A 97 1.31 12.45 5.88
CA LEU A 97 2.40 12.05 6.76
C LEU A 97 3.43 13.18 6.93
N ARG A 98 3.80 13.86 5.85
CA ARG A 98 4.71 15.02 5.88
C ARG A 98 4.19 16.18 6.73
N GLN A 99 2.88 16.32 6.90
CA GLN A 99 2.30 17.40 7.70
C GLN A 99 2.29 17.07 9.21
N VAL A 100 2.27 15.78 9.56
CA VAL A 100 2.10 15.34 10.96
C VAL A 100 3.39 14.84 11.61
N LEU A 101 4.36 14.38 10.81
CA LEU A 101 5.66 13.95 11.30
C LEU A 101 6.58 15.16 11.50
N SER A 102 7.44 15.08 12.51
CA SER A 102 8.55 16.06 12.61
C SER A 102 9.52 15.84 11.46
N VAL A 103 10.19 16.92 11.03
CA VAL A 103 11.18 16.88 9.94
C VAL A 103 12.25 15.81 10.23
N ASP A 104 12.85 15.82 11.42
CA ASP A 104 13.88 14.85 11.81
C ASP A 104 13.40 13.39 11.73
N LEU A 105 12.15 13.12 12.13
CA LEU A 105 11.58 11.78 12.07
C LEU A 105 11.30 11.37 10.61
N GLY A 106 10.79 12.30 9.80
CA GLY A 106 10.60 12.09 8.37
C GLY A 106 11.91 11.75 7.66
N GLU A 107 12.96 12.54 7.90
CA GLU A 107 14.30 12.33 7.32
C GLU A 107 14.91 10.98 7.76
N ASP A 108 14.73 10.59 9.02
CA ASP A 108 15.20 9.29 9.50
C ASP A 108 14.47 8.13 8.80
N LEU A 109 13.14 8.20 8.70
CA LEU A 109 12.33 7.18 8.03
C LEU A 109 12.67 7.09 6.52
N ASP A 110 12.83 8.22 5.85
CA ASP A 110 13.21 8.28 4.43
C ASP A 110 14.59 7.66 4.20
N THR A 111 15.54 7.94 5.10
CA THR A 111 16.88 7.35 5.07
C THR A 111 16.78 5.83 5.19
N ILE A 112 16.04 5.29 6.17
CA ILE A 112 15.82 3.84 6.32
C ILE A 112 15.19 3.25 5.05
N ALA A 113 14.16 3.90 4.52
CA ALA A 113 13.44 3.44 3.33
C ALA A 113 14.35 3.34 2.10
N ILE A 114 15.25 4.31 1.90
CA ILE A 114 16.25 4.29 0.83
C ILE A 114 17.17 3.09 0.97
N PHE A 115 17.78 2.89 2.14
CA PHE A 115 18.68 1.77 2.37
C PHE A 115 17.98 0.41 2.22
N LEU A 116 16.76 0.26 2.76
CA LEU A 116 15.97 -0.96 2.58
C LEU A 116 15.68 -1.27 1.10
N SER A 117 15.33 -0.24 0.32
CA SER A 117 15.04 -0.36 -1.11
C SER A 117 16.28 -0.78 -1.90
N VAL A 118 17.42 -0.13 -1.66
CA VAL A 118 18.69 -0.41 -2.35
C VAL A 118 19.21 -1.80 -1.99
N THR A 119 19.34 -2.10 -0.69
CA THR A 119 19.86 -3.39 -0.21
C THR A 119 18.96 -4.54 -0.63
N GLY A 120 17.64 -4.36 -0.50
CA GLY A 120 16.67 -5.36 -0.92
C GLY A 120 16.70 -5.65 -2.42
N ARG A 121 16.84 -4.62 -3.27
CA ARG A 121 16.96 -4.81 -4.73
C ARG A 121 18.24 -5.57 -5.09
N ARG A 122 19.37 -5.23 -4.47
CA ARG A 122 20.65 -5.89 -4.72
C ARG A 122 20.61 -7.36 -4.31
N LEU A 123 20.05 -7.65 -3.14
CA LEU A 123 19.82 -9.02 -2.69
C LEU A 123 18.91 -9.78 -3.67
N GLN A 124 17.78 -9.20 -4.10
CA GLN A 124 16.90 -9.87 -5.07
C GLN A 124 17.59 -10.20 -6.40
N ALA A 125 18.52 -9.35 -6.84
CA ALA A 125 19.31 -9.53 -8.05
C ALA A 125 20.50 -10.48 -7.88
N ALA A 126 20.85 -10.89 -6.66
CA ALA A 126 21.98 -11.77 -6.42
C ALA A 126 21.73 -13.16 -7.02
N PRO A 127 22.67 -13.68 -7.83
CA PRO A 127 22.62 -15.06 -8.28
C PRO A 127 22.79 -15.99 -7.07
N ASP A 128 22.33 -17.23 -7.20
CA ASP A 128 22.60 -18.32 -6.25
C ASP A 128 21.99 -18.21 -4.85
N LEU A 129 21.16 -17.19 -4.58
CA LEU A 129 20.33 -17.19 -3.36
C LEU A 129 19.34 -18.35 -3.37
N ASP A 130 19.44 -19.19 -2.34
CA ASP A 130 18.51 -20.27 -2.09
C ASP A 130 17.09 -19.75 -1.76
N ALA A 131 16.10 -20.63 -1.92
CA ALA A 131 14.70 -20.27 -1.75
C ALA A 131 14.36 -19.82 -0.31
N ALA A 132 15.01 -20.37 0.72
CA ALA A 132 14.77 -19.99 2.11
C ALA A 132 15.30 -18.57 2.38
N THR A 133 16.51 -18.26 1.91
CA THR A 133 17.07 -16.90 2.02
C THR A 133 16.21 -15.89 1.25
N ARG A 134 15.69 -16.24 0.06
CA ARG A 134 14.76 -15.37 -0.67
C ARG A 134 13.48 -15.10 0.13
N GLN A 135 12.94 -16.11 0.81
CA GLN A 135 11.77 -15.94 1.66
C GLN A 135 12.06 -15.05 2.88
N ASP A 136 13.23 -15.21 3.51
CA ASP A 136 13.67 -14.37 4.62
C ASP A 136 13.80 -12.90 4.21
N ILE A 137 14.37 -12.63 3.02
CA ILE A 137 14.47 -11.28 2.46
C ILE A 137 13.08 -10.67 2.31
N LEU A 138 12.13 -11.38 1.71
CA LEU A 138 10.75 -10.90 1.54
C LEU A 138 10.07 -10.62 2.90
N TYR A 139 10.27 -11.50 3.88
CA TYR A 139 9.72 -11.34 5.22
C TYR A 139 10.28 -10.11 5.94
N ILE A 140 11.60 -9.92 5.90
CA ILE A 140 12.27 -8.76 6.51
C ILE A 140 11.82 -7.47 5.84
N GLN A 141 11.77 -7.44 4.50
CA GLN A 141 11.29 -6.27 3.76
C GLN A 141 9.84 -5.92 4.11
N ALA A 142 8.95 -6.92 4.24
CA ALA A 142 7.58 -6.71 4.64
C ALA A 142 7.46 -6.11 6.05
N ARG A 143 8.22 -6.65 7.02
CA ARG A 143 8.25 -6.11 8.40
C ARG A 143 8.84 -4.71 8.46
N ALA A 144 9.90 -4.45 7.72
CA ALA A 144 10.52 -3.13 7.65
C ALA A 144 9.55 -2.12 7.03
N GLY A 145 8.87 -2.50 5.95
CA GLY A 145 7.82 -1.70 5.32
C GLY A 145 6.69 -1.36 6.29
N MET A 146 6.17 -2.34 7.02
CA MET A 146 5.14 -2.12 8.05
C MET A 146 5.64 -1.18 9.16
N ALA A 147 6.89 -1.30 9.59
CA ALA A 147 7.47 -0.41 10.58
C ALA A 147 7.59 1.03 10.07
N LEU A 148 7.93 1.23 8.79
CA LEU A 148 7.90 2.55 8.14
C LEU A 148 6.48 3.09 8.07
N ASP A 149 5.51 2.27 7.69
CA ASP A 149 4.10 2.63 7.59
C ASP A 149 3.49 3.06 8.93
N LEU A 150 4.05 2.59 10.04
CA LEU A 150 3.63 2.94 11.40
C LEU A 150 4.50 4.05 12.02
N ALA A 151 5.41 4.67 11.24
CA ALA A 151 6.39 5.64 11.70
C ALA A 151 7.19 5.15 12.93
N HIS A 152 7.62 3.88 12.91
CA HIS A 152 8.35 3.23 13.99
C HIS A 152 9.84 3.04 13.62
N PRO A 153 10.69 4.08 13.74
CA PRO A 153 12.05 4.07 13.21
C PRO A 153 12.93 2.99 13.82
N ALA A 154 12.82 2.74 15.13
CA ALA A 154 13.62 1.70 15.79
C ALA A 154 13.33 0.29 15.27
N ALA A 155 12.07 0.00 14.92
CA ALA A 155 11.69 -1.30 14.36
C ALA A 155 12.15 -1.39 12.90
N ALA A 156 11.96 -0.33 12.12
CA ALA A 156 12.41 -0.27 10.73
C ALA A 156 13.93 -0.43 10.62
N ARG A 157 14.69 0.23 11.49
CA ARG A 157 16.15 0.12 11.57
C ARG A 157 16.61 -1.28 11.96
N ARG A 158 15.97 -1.90 12.94
CA ARG A 158 16.27 -3.30 13.32
C ARG A 158 16.10 -4.25 12.14
N GLU A 159 15.05 -4.09 11.34
CA GLU A 159 14.85 -4.93 10.15
C GLU A 159 15.86 -4.61 9.03
N LEU A 160 16.25 -3.34 8.88
CA LEU A 160 17.34 -2.96 7.97
C LEU A 160 18.66 -3.63 8.36
N GLU A 161 19.04 -3.59 9.63
CA GLU A 161 20.26 -4.24 10.14
C GLU A 161 20.25 -5.76 9.88
N ARG A 162 19.08 -6.40 10.01
CA ARG A 162 18.90 -7.82 9.66
C ARG A 162 19.10 -8.03 8.16
N LEU A 163 18.57 -7.17 7.31
CA LEU A 163 18.74 -7.26 5.86
C LEU A 163 20.20 -7.05 5.45
N GLU A 164 20.89 -6.09 6.05
CA GLU A 164 22.33 -5.85 5.85
C GLU A 164 23.17 -7.03 6.32
N ALA A 165 22.79 -7.71 7.41
CA ALA A 165 23.45 -8.94 7.82
C ALA A 165 23.30 -10.07 6.78
N ILE A 166 22.15 -10.16 6.08
CA ILE A 166 22.02 -11.07 4.93
C ILE A 166 22.96 -10.62 3.81
N ALA A 167 22.95 -9.33 3.46
CA ALA A 167 23.78 -8.77 2.40
C ALA A 167 25.28 -9.07 2.59
N ARG A 168 25.79 -8.87 3.82
CA ARG A 168 27.19 -9.20 4.18
C ARG A 168 27.50 -10.69 4.03
N ARG A 169 26.61 -11.58 4.49
CA ARG A 169 26.81 -13.03 4.37
C ARG A 169 26.92 -13.50 2.91
N TRP A 170 26.26 -12.79 2.00
CA TRP A 170 26.22 -13.12 0.58
C TRP A 170 27.16 -12.27 -0.27
N GLY A 171 28.04 -11.45 0.34
CA GLY A 171 29.00 -10.61 -0.38
C GLY A 171 28.34 -9.52 -1.24
N VAL A 172 27.08 -9.17 -0.95
CA VAL A 172 26.32 -8.12 -1.61
C VAL A 172 26.55 -6.81 -0.82
N GLU A 173 27.79 -6.33 -0.78
CA GLU A 173 28.14 -5.10 -0.05
C GLU A 173 27.97 -3.81 -0.88
N HIS A 174 28.09 -2.68 -0.20
CA HIS A 174 27.56 -1.36 -0.59
C HIS A 174 28.17 -0.74 -1.85
#